data_AF-A0A6A4IEC2-F1
#
_entry.id   AF-A0A6A4IEC2-F1
#
_cell.length_a   1.000
_cell.length_b   1.000
_cell.length_c   1.000
_cell.angle_alpha   90.00
_cell.angle_beta   90.00
_cell.angle_gamma   90.00
#
_symmetry.space_group_name_H-M   'P 1'
#
loop_
_entity.id
_entity.type
_entity.pdbx_description
1 polymer ?
#
loop_
_entity_poly.entity_id
_entity_poly.type
_entity_poly.pdbx_seq_one_letter_code
_entity_poly.pdbx_strand_id
1 'polypeptide(L)' 'MSEEIYPGDIVAVNHGLAGRQEGLVIGSHIDYAGRQILEVQLDSDVVHHAWYPTVTRVKRVVSYQRANQVPLIGSSTPRS' A
#
# COMPACT_ATOMS: atom_id res chain seq x y z
N MET A 1 7.99 -8.46 14.99
CA MET A 1 6.81 -7.94 14.27
C MET A 1 7.33 -7.49 12.92
N SER A 2 7.07 -8.25 11.86
CA SER A 2 7.34 -7.81 10.48
C SER A 2 6.45 -6.60 10.22
N GLU A 3 7.05 -5.43 10.03
CA GLU A 3 6.30 -4.23 9.65
C GLU A 3 5.76 -4.45 8.24
N GLU A 4 4.57 -5.00 8.14
CA GLU A 4 3.88 -5.24 6.88
C GLU A 4 3.63 -3.89 6.20
N ILE A 5 4.13 -3.78 4.97
CA ILE A 5 4.00 -2.60 4.11
C ILE A 5 2.79 -2.87 3.19
N TYR A 6 1.85 -1.93 3.18
CA TYR A 6 0.61 -2.02 2.41
C TYR A 6 0.55 -0.93 1.34
N PRO A 7 -0.25 -1.13 0.27
CA PRO A 7 -0.58 -0.06 -0.67
C PRO A 7 -1.14 1.17 0.07
N GLY A 8 -0.66 2.36 -0.30
CA GLY A 8 -0.95 3.62 0.37
C GLY A 8 0.16 4.08 1.34
N ASP A 9 1.09 3.20 1.71
CA ASP A 9 2.22 3.60 2.55
C ASP A 9 3.25 4.44 1.79
N ILE A 10 3.89 5.38 2.48
CA ILE A 10 5.08 6.05 1.97
C ILE A 10 6.30 5.32 2.50
N VAL A 11 7.15 4.90 1.57
CA VAL A 11 8.38 4.16 1.84
C VAL A 11 9.57 4.91 1.27
N ALA A 12 10.72 4.73 1.91
CA ALA A 12 12.00 5.13 1.36
C ALA A 12 12.66 3.93 0.70
N VAL A 13 13.05 4.11 -0.55
CA VAL A 13 13.80 3.16 -1.35
C VAL A 13 15.16 3.75 -1.70
N ASN A 14 16.20 2.92 -1.73
CA ASN A 14 17.50 3.34 -2.25
C ASN A 14 17.48 3.21 -3.78
N HIS A 15 17.41 4.35 -4.47
CA HIS A 15 17.36 4.44 -5.92
C HIS A 15 18.75 4.67 -6.51
N GLY A 16 19.58 3.61 -6.52
CA GLY A 16 20.91 3.61 -7.16
C GLY A 16 21.79 4.80 -6.76
N LEU A 17 22.32 5.51 -7.77
CA LEU A 17 23.19 6.70 -7.59
C LEU A 17 22.44 7.94 -7.08
N ALA A 18 21.11 7.97 -7.17
CA ALA A 18 20.29 9.08 -6.68
C ALA A 18 20.09 9.04 -5.16
N GLY A 19 20.47 7.94 -4.50
CA GLY A 19 20.38 7.79 -3.05
C GLY A 19 18.99 7.42 -2.56
N ARG A 20 18.65 7.82 -1.33
CA ARG A 20 17.39 7.49 -0.67
C ARG A 20 16.27 8.40 -1.20
N GLN A 21 15.25 7.83 -1.80
CA GLN A 21 14.06 8.54 -2.28
C GLN A 21 12.81 8.00 -1.61
N GLU A 22 11.85 8.89 -1.36
CA GLU A 22 10.53 8.53 -0.84
C GLU A 22 9.58 8.29 -2.00
N GLY A 23 8.64 7.36 -1.81
CA GLY A 23 7.62 7.07 -2.79
C GLY A 23 6.42 6.36 -2.20
N LEU A 24 5.32 6.40 -2.93
CA LEU A 24 4.05 5.81 -2.55
C LEU A 24 4.00 4.34 -2.97
N VAL A 25 3.74 3.44 -2.05
CA VAL A 25 3.48 2.03 -2.36
C VAL A 25 2.14 1.94 -3.06
N ILE A 26 2.15 1.46 -4.30
CA ILE A 26 0.94 1.24 -5.10
C ILE A 26 0.57 -0.25 -5.17
N GLY A 27 1.54 -1.13 -4.91
CA GLY A 27 1.34 -2.57 -5.04
C GLY A 27 2.47 -3.38 -4.41
N SER A 28 2.26 -4.69 -4.37
CA SER A 28 3.28 -5.64 -3.97
C SER A 28 3.01 -6.99 -4.63
N HIS A 29 4.05 -7.68 -5.08
CA HIS A 29 3.94 -9.02 -5.66
C HIS A 29 5.14 -9.88 -5.25
N ILE A 30 4.99 -11.20 -5.43
CA ILE A 30 6.07 -12.15 -5.21
C ILE A 30 6.71 -12.50 -6.56
N ASP A 31 8.03 -12.40 -6.67
CA ASP A 31 8.74 -12.81 -7.87
C ASP A 31 8.87 -14.34 -7.99
N TYR A 32 9.41 -14.82 -9.11
CA TYR A 32 9.59 -16.26 -9.35
C TYR A 32 10.55 -16.93 -8.36
N ALA A 33 11.34 -16.15 -7.60
CA ALA A 33 12.26 -16.63 -6.59
C ALA A 33 11.67 -16.58 -5.17
N GLY A 34 10.37 -16.25 -5.02
CA GLY A 34 9.69 -16.18 -3.74
C GLY A 34 9.98 -14.90 -2.95
N ARG A 35 10.57 -13.88 -3.58
CA ARG A 35 10.91 -12.60 -2.92
C ARG A 35 9.76 -11.62 -3.08
N GLN A 36 9.46 -10.89 -2.01
CA GLN A 36 8.48 -9.82 -2.05
C GLN A 36 9.08 -8.56 -2.69
N ILE A 37 8.44 -8.13 -3.76
CA ILE A 37 8.71 -6.90 -4.49
C ILE A 37 7.60 -5.90 -4.17
N LEU A 38 7.99 -4.68 -3.84
CA LEU A 38 7.07 -3.56 -3.66
C LEU A 38 7.12 -2.67 -4.91
N GLU A 39 5.94 -2.29 -5.38
CA GLU A 39 5.78 -1.32 -6.46
C GLU A 39 5.60 0.06 -5.83
N VAL A 40 6.55 0.94 -6.09
CA VAL A 40 6.64 2.26 -5.45
C VAL A 40 6.61 3.34 -6.52
N GLN A 41 5.59 4.18 -6.48
CA GLN A 41 5.47 5.36 -7.31
C GLN A 41 6.36 6.47 -6.74
N LEU A 42 7.38 6.86 -7.50
CA LEU A 42 8.23 8.01 -7.19
C LEU A 42 7.60 9.29 -7.77
N ASP A 43 8.02 10.46 -7.28
CA ASP A 43 7.50 11.78 -7.68
C ASP A 43 7.57 12.07 -9.19
N SER A 44 8.44 11.38 -9.92
CA SER A 44 8.62 11.54 -11.37
C SER A 44 7.66 10.70 -12.23
N ASP A 45 6.52 10.25 -11.68
CA ASP A 45 5.59 9.30 -12.32
C ASP A 45 6.21 7.95 -12.72
N VAL A 46 7.42 7.64 -12.22
CA VAL A 46 8.10 6.36 -12.45
C VAL A 46 7.74 5.36 -11.35
N VAL A 47 7.26 4.17 -11.77
CA VAL A 47 7.08 3.02 -10.88
C VAL A 47 8.41 2.30 -10.69
N HIS A 48 8.85 2.20 -9.44
CA HIS A 48 10.08 1.54 -9.05
C HIS A 48 9.79 0.22 -8.32
N HIS A 49 10.50 -0.85 -8.71
CA HIS A 49 10.34 -2.17 -8.12
C HIS A 49 11.43 -2.38 -7.07
N ALA A 50 11.06 -2.24 -5.80
CA ALA A 50 11.99 -2.32 -4.69
C ALA A 50 11.88 -3.65 -3.94
N TRP A 51 13.02 -4.20 -3.52
CA TRP A 51 13.07 -5.50 -2.85
C TRP A 51 12.81 -5.35 -1.35
N TYR A 52 11.94 -6.17 -0.79
CA TYR A 52 11.90 -6.34 0.65
C TYR A 52 13.12 -7.18 1.11
N PRO A 53 13.83 -6.85 2.22
CA PRO A 53 13.54 -5.84 3.24
C PRO A 53 14.34 -4.53 3.10
N THR A 54 14.97 -4.25 1.95
CA THR A 54 15.77 -3.02 1.78
C THR A 54 14.93 -1.75 1.70
N VAL A 55 13.61 -1.90 1.61
CA VAL A 55 12.63 -0.83 1.72
C VAL A 55 12.36 -0.50 3.19
N THR A 56 12.55 0.76 3.56
CA THR A 56 12.22 1.25 4.90
C THR A 56 10.93 2.04 4.85
N ARG A 57 9.93 1.64 5.63
CA ARG A 57 8.70 2.43 5.76
C ARG A 57 9.01 3.77 6.40
N VAL A 58 8.62 4.87 5.74
CA VAL A 58 8.82 6.23 6.27
C VAL A 58 7.57 6.71 6.96
N LYS A 59 6.40 6.46 6.35
CA LYS A 59 5.14 6.95 6.86
C LYS A 59 4.00 6.02 6.47
N ARG A 60 3.23 5.59 7.47
CA ARG A 60 1.94 4.95 7.25
C ARG A 60 0.92 6.03 6.94
N VAL A 61 0.38 6.06 5.72
CA VAL A 61 -0.77 6.93 5.39
C VAL A 61 -2.01 6.06 5.41
N VAL A 62 -2.73 6.07 6.53
CA VAL A 62 -3.99 5.33 6.64
C VAL A 62 -5.09 6.17 6.02
N SER A 63 -5.34 5.98 4.73
CA SER A 63 -6.56 6.50 4.10
C SER A 63 -7.74 5.62 4.54
N TYR A 64 -8.36 5.93 5.67
CA TYR A 64 -9.65 5.33 6.02
C TYR A 64 -10.72 5.85 5.06
N GLN A 65 -10.99 5.12 3.98
CA GLN A 65 -12.26 5.25 3.27
C GLN A 65 -12.81 3.88 2.90
N ARG A 66 -13.54 3.29 3.86
CA ARG A 66 -14.83 2.65 3.57
C ARG A 66 -15.77 3.09 4.67
N ALA A 67 -16.66 3.99 4.31
CA ALA A 67 -17.73 4.43 5.19
C ALA A 67 -18.48 3.22 5.74
N ASN A 68 -18.77 3.31 7.04
CA ASN A 68 -19.83 2.65 7.78
C ASN A 68 -20.85 1.95 6.85
N GLN A 69 -20.82 0.63 6.78
CA GLN A 69 -21.99 -0.12 6.28
C GLN A 69 -23.12 0.17 7.27
N VAL A 70 -23.92 1.20 6.98
CA VAL A 70 -25.16 1.45 7.69
C VAL A 70 -26.02 0.20 7.49
N PRO A 71 -26.40 -0.53 8.55
CA PRO A 71 -27.30 -1.66 8.39
C PRO A 71 -28.61 -1.10 7.81
N LEU A 72 -29.02 -1.62 6.65
CA LEU A 72 -30.32 -1.35 6.05
C LEU A 72 -31.40 -1.96 6.96
N ILE A 73 -31.75 -1.25 8.03
CA ILE A 73 -32.97 -1.48 8.79
C ILE A 73 -34.14 -0.91 8.00
N GLY A 74 -35.03 -1.79 7.52
CA GLY A 74 -36.37 -1.39 7.15
C GLY A 74 -36.94 -2.03 5.89
N SER A 75 -37.63 -3.17 6.05
CA SER A 75 -38.94 -3.31 5.42
C SER A 75 -39.86 -4.08 6.36
N SER A 76 -40.58 -3.31 7.19
CA SER A 76 -41.82 -3.75 7.79
C SER A 76 -42.77 -4.16 6.66
N THR A 77 -43.18 -5.43 6.65
CA THR A 77 -44.32 -5.87 5.84
C THR A 77 -45.51 -6.02 6.79
N PRO A 78 -46.56 -5.18 6.68
CA PRO A 78 -47.88 -5.53 7.16
C PRO A 78 -48.76 -5.90 5.96
N ARG A 79 -49.12 -7.18 5.83
CA ARG A 79 -50.22 -7.73 5.02
C ARG A 79 -50.36 -9.21 5.42
N SER A 80 -51.50 -9.76 5.78
CA SER A 80 -52.89 -9.30 5.79
C SER A 80 -53.62 -10.01 6.93
#